data_AF-A0A550BSB7-F1
#
_entry.id   AF-A0A550BSB7-F1
#
_cell.length_a   1.000
_cell.length_b   1.000
_cell.length_c   1.000
_cell.angle_alpha   90.00
_cell.angle_beta   90.00
_cell.angle_gamma   90.00
#
_symmetry.space_group_name_H-M   'P 1'
#
loop_
_entity.id
_entity.type
_entity.pdbx_description
1 polymer ?
#
loop_
_entity_poly.entity_id
_entity_poly.type
_entity_poly.pdbx_seq_one_letter_code
_entity_poly.pdbx_strand_id
1 'polypeptide(L)'
;MSSQPDRQTIRKCHLSFILDSPIPSSQPQPRSQPNLDIPSASTPHVVQYEYIGRRIGNGRNVLQRVEMLAANIKISSFDTHLIVCAGCNEQLSTRGHTSPYYDNCDNWNFHQRTCGKLQAWYNPSSPYKLTPEMAAKFERSRMESRDKAFAYLVLQNKIKRV
;
A
#
# COMPACT_ATOMS: atom_id res chain seq x y z
N MET A 1 8.69 37.57 -26.39
CA MET A 1 7.42 37.13 -25.76
C MET A 1 7.08 35.76 -26.31
N SER A 2 6.97 34.75 -25.45
CA SER A 2 6.44 33.37 -25.63
C SER A 2 7.06 32.51 -24.53
N SER A 3 6.49 32.49 -23.32
CA SER A 3 5.40 31.60 -22.85
C SER A 3 5.89 30.18 -22.54
N GLN A 4 6.35 29.97 -21.30
CA GLN A 4 6.41 28.65 -20.66
C GLN A 4 5.01 28.26 -20.18
N PRO A 5 4.60 26.97 -20.25
CA PRO A 5 3.46 26.51 -19.48
C PRO A 5 3.91 25.90 -18.14
N ASP A 6 3.26 26.42 -17.11
CA ASP A 6 3.23 26.00 -15.73
C ASP A 6 2.80 24.52 -15.52
N ARG A 7 3.52 23.88 -14.60
CA ARG A 7 3.03 23.21 -13.38
C ARG A 7 1.63 22.57 -13.44
N GLN A 8 1.58 21.22 -13.45
CA GLN A 8 0.39 20.48 -13.00
C GLN A 8 0.72 19.30 -12.06
N THR A 9 0.53 19.60 -10.78
CA THR A 9 -0.27 18.88 -9.78
C THR A 9 -0.26 17.35 -9.75
N ILE A 10 0.32 16.86 -8.65
CA ILE A 10 0.23 15.52 -8.07
C ILE A 10 -1.24 15.05 -8.05
N ARG A 11 -1.56 14.02 -8.84
CA ARG A 11 -2.83 13.30 -8.75
C ARG A 11 -2.82 12.46 -7.47
N LYS A 12 -3.49 12.95 -6.42
CA LYS A 12 -3.96 12.12 -5.30
C LYS A 12 -4.98 11.12 -5.85
N CYS A 13 -4.60 9.85 -5.98
CA CYS A 13 -5.56 8.78 -6.22
C CYS A 13 -6.31 8.51 -4.90
N HIS A 14 -7.41 9.22 -4.70
CA HIS A 14 -8.38 8.93 -3.65
C HIS A 14 -9.27 7.77 -4.13
N LEU A 15 -8.93 6.54 -3.74
CA LEU A 15 -9.78 5.37 -4.01
C LEU A 15 -10.94 5.38 -3.00
N SER A 16 -12.05 6.02 -3.37
CA SER A 16 -13.34 5.86 -2.71
C SER A 16 -14.10 4.71 -3.35
N PHE A 17 -14.14 3.56 -2.66
CA PHE A 17 -15.14 2.52 -2.90
C PHE A 17 -16.45 2.99 -2.26
N ILE A 18 -17.37 3.53 -3.05
CA ILE A 18 -18.77 3.68 -2.66
C ILE A 18 -19.52 2.60 -3.43
N LEU A 19 -19.93 1.55 -2.71
CA LEU A 19 -20.97 0.63 -3.15
C LEU A 19 -22.33 1.33 -2.96
N ASP A 20 -23.20 1.11 -3.94
CA ASP A 20 -24.65 1.35 -3.94
C ASP A 20 -25.14 2.80 -4.14
N SER A 21 -25.58 3.06 -5.38
CA SER A 21 -26.58 4.10 -5.67
C SER A 21 -28.00 3.49 -5.69
N PRO A 22 -29.04 4.24 -5.30
CA PRO A 22 -30.31 3.70 -4.84
C PRO A 22 -31.40 3.68 -5.91
N ILE A 23 -32.39 2.80 -5.71
CA ILE A 23 -33.68 2.77 -6.42
C ILE A 23 -34.50 4.02 -6.04
N PRO A 24 -35.15 4.73 -7.00
CA PRO A 24 -35.94 5.91 -6.69
C PRO A 24 -37.35 5.52 -6.22
N SER A 25 -37.80 6.08 -5.10
CA SER A 25 -39.22 6.14 -4.77
C SER A 25 -39.52 7.41 -3.96
N SER A 26 -40.71 7.94 -4.19
CA SER A 26 -41.08 9.36 -4.08
C SER A 26 -41.53 9.78 -2.66
N GLN A 27 -41.18 11.02 -2.27
CA GLN A 27 -41.83 12.06 -1.39
C GLN A 27 -42.88 11.67 -0.29
N PRO A 28 -43.24 12.58 0.68
CA PRO A 28 -42.47 13.64 1.37
C PRO A 28 -42.75 13.76 2.92
N GLN A 29 -41.85 14.48 3.61
CA GLN A 29 -42.09 15.41 4.75
C GLN A 29 -42.23 14.89 6.24
N PRO A 30 -42.12 15.77 7.27
CA PRO A 30 -41.05 15.74 8.28
C PRO A 30 -41.53 15.50 9.73
N ARG A 31 -40.69 14.92 10.61
CA ARG A 31 -40.82 15.13 12.07
C ARG A 31 -39.59 14.72 12.87
N SER A 32 -39.25 15.63 13.78
CA SER A 32 -38.39 15.66 14.98
C SER A 32 -37.69 14.38 15.51
N GLN A 33 -36.46 14.62 16.01
CA GLN A 33 -35.46 13.73 16.64
C GLN A 33 -35.95 12.78 17.75
N PRO A 34 -35.14 11.77 18.12
CA PRO A 34 -34.19 11.95 19.24
C PRO A 34 -32.75 11.57 18.90
N ASN A 35 -31.79 12.25 19.54
CA ASN A 35 -30.37 11.90 19.58
C ASN A 35 -30.20 10.44 20.04
N LEU A 36 -29.68 9.60 19.16
CA LEU A 36 -28.99 8.38 19.53
C LEU A 36 -27.51 8.65 19.27
N ASP A 37 -26.77 8.85 20.36
CA ASP A 37 -25.31 8.79 20.41
C ASP A 37 -24.86 7.44 19.82
N ILE A 38 -24.57 7.44 18.53
CA ILE A 38 -23.82 6.36 17.90
C ILE A 38 -22.37 6.55 18.39
N PRO A 39 -21.75 5.54 19.03
CA PRO A 39 -20.32 5.58 19.30
C PRO A 39 -19.60 5.80 17.98
N SER A 40 -19.05 7.00 17.81
CA SER A 40 -18.21 7.35 16.68
C SER A 40 -17.15 6.28 16.56
N ALA A 41 -17.25 5.47 15.49
CA ALA A 41 -16.31 4.41 15.19
C ALA A 41 -14.91 4.99 15.34
N SER A 42 -14.19 4.51 16.36
CA SER A 42 -12.85 4.98 16.66
C SER A 42 -12.06 4.89 15.36
N THR A 43 -11.70 6.06 14.82
CA THR A 43 -10.78 6.15 13.70
C THR A 43 -9.59 5.27 14.07
N PRO A 44 -9.19 4.30 13.23
CA PRO A 44 -8.02 3.49 13.54
C PRO A 44 -6.90 4.47 13.86
N HIS A 45 -6.32 4.37 15.05
CA HIS A 45 -5.20 5.19 15.47
C HIS A 45 -4.09 4.98 14.44
N VAL A 46 -4.02 5.86 13.44
CA VAL A 46 -2.97 5.82 12.43
C VAL A 46 -1.71 6.23 13.16
N VAL A 47 -0.89 5.23 13.50
CA VAL A 47 0.42 5.47 14.06
C VAL A 47 1.23 6.20 13.00
N GLN A 48 1.58 7.45 13.29
CA GLN A 48 2.42 8.25 12.40
C GLN A 48 3.88 8.00 12.73
N TYR A 49 4.70 7.94 11.69
CA TYR A 49 6.14 7.79 11.79
C TYR A 49 6.83 8.94 11.07
N GLU A 50 7.91 9.44 11.66
CA GLU A 50 8.79 10.43 11.05
C GLU A 50 10.17 9.81 10.80
N TYR A 51 10.74 10.06 9.62
CA TYR A 51 12.10 9.66 9.30
C TYR A 51 13.11 10.61 9.97
N ILE A 52 14.02 10.06 10.78
CA ILE A 52 15.03 10.84 11.54
C ILE A 52 16.46 10.61 11.04
N GLY A 53 16.64 9.87 9.94
CA GLY A 53 17.95 9.63 9.37
C GLY A 53 18.53 10.83 8.61
N ARG A 54 19.73 10.66 8.06
CA ARG A 54 20.41 11.69 7.26
C ARG A 54 19.51 12.14 6.10
N ARG A 55 19.49 13.45 5.83
CA ARG A 55 18.82 13.99 4.63
C ARG A 55 19.31 13.23 3.40
N ILE A 56 18.36 12.58 2.75
CA ILE A 56 18.58 11.94 1.46
C ILE A 56 18.38 13.03 0.42
N GLY A 57 19.30 13.14 -0.55
CA GLY A 57 19.13 14.03 -1.70
C GLY A 57 18.01 13.51 -2.60
N ASN A 58 18.34 13.19 -3.85
CA ASN A 58 17.37 12.59 -4.78
C ASN A 58 17.20 11.10 -4.45
N GLY A 59 16.21 10.76 -3.62
CA GLY A 59 15.90 9.37 -3.32
C GLY A 59 14.78 9.20 -2.31
N ARG A 60 14.31 7.95 -2.19
CA ARG A 60 13.31 7.55 -1.19
C ARG A 60 14.00 7.11 0.09
N ASN A 61 13.50 7.59 1.22
CA ASN A 61 13.92 7.15 2.53
C ASN A 61 13.32 5.78 2.88
N VAL A 62 13.83 5.19 3.95
CA VAL A 62 13.46 3.84 4.36
C VAL A 62 11.99 3.73 4.78
N LEU A 63 11.42 4.79 5.37
CA LEU A 63 9.99 4.86 5.70
C LEU A 63 9.14 4.78 4.43
N GLN A 64 9.43 5.63 3.45
CA GLN A 64 8.73 5.66 2.15
C GLN A 64 8.82 4.32 1.42
N ARG A 65 9.97 3.63 1.49
CA ARG A 65 10.11 2.32 0.83
C ARG A 65 9.28 1.24 1.49
N VAL A 66 9.24 1.20 2.81
CA VAL A 66 8.37 0.26 3.56
C VAL A 66 6.90 0.50 3.20
N GLU A 67 6.47 1.77 3.14
CA GLU A 67 5.12 2.12 2.72
C GLU A 67 4.82 1.68 1.28
N MET A 68 5.77 1.85 0.36
CA MET A 68 5.60 1.42 -1.04
C MET A 68 5.55 -0.09 -1.20
N LEU A 69 6.36 -0.84 -0.43
CA LEU A 69 6.27 -2.31 -0.39
C LEU A 69 4.92 -2.76 0.17
N ALA A 70 4.46 -2.12 1.24
CA ALA A 70 3.18 -2.42 1.87
C ALA A 70 1.97 -2.12 0.96
N ALA A 71 2.06 -1.08 0.12
CA ALA A 71 1.02 -0.73 -0.84
C ALA A 71 1.02 -1.58 -2.13
N ASN A 72 2.09 -2.36 -2.38
CA ASN A 72 2.22 -3.11 -3.63
C ASN A 72 1.47 -4.44 -3.57
N ILE A 73 0.32 -4.50 -4.25
CA ILE A 73 -0.55 -5.70 -4.28
C ILE A 73 0.12 -6.96 -4.85
N LYS A 74 1.20 -6.80 -5.63
CA LYS A 74 1.94 -7.92 -6.23
C LYS A 74 2.90 -8.58 -5.23
N ILE A 75 3.09 -7.97 -4.06
CA ILE A 75 3.91 -8.47 -2.95
C ILE A 75 2.97 -9.13 -1.94
N SER A 76 3.30 -10.33 -1.46
CA SER A 76 2.56 -10.97 -0.36
C SER A 76 3.15 -10.59 0.99
N SER A 77 4.48 -10.59 1.08
CA SER A 77 5.22 -10.18 2.26
C SER A 77 6.62 -9.68 1.88
N PHE A 78 7.28 -9.03 2.81
CA PHE A 78 8.65 -8.56 2.64
C PHE A 78 9.40 -8.55 3.98
N ASP A 79 10.71 -8.52 3.87
CA ASP A 79 11.65 -8.31 4.97
C ASP A 79 12.75 -7.35 4.48
N THR A 80 13.68 -7.00 5.37
CA THR A 80 14.79 -6.06 5.20
C THR A 80 15.51 -6.21 3.86
N HIS A 81 15.73 -7.46 3.39
CA HIS A 81 16.37 -7.74 2.11
C HIS A 81 15.65 -8.81 1.28
N LEU A 82 14.33 -8.90 1.41
CA LEU A 82 13.54 -9.96 0.81
C LEU A 82 12.18 -9.42 0.36
N ILE A 83 11.76 -9.79 -0.85
CA ILE A 83 10.40 -9.56 -1.34
C ILE A 83 9.81 -10.91 -1.73
N VAL A 84 8.60 -11.20 -1.25
CA VAL A 84 7.87 -12.43 -1.62
C VAL A 84 6.77 -12.06 -2.62
N CYS A 85 6.80 -12.72 -3.78
CA CYS A 85 5.79 -12.51 -4.81
C CYS A 85 4.44 -13.09 -4.39
N ALA A 86 3.36 -12.32 -4.49
CA ALA A 86 2.01 -12.79 -4.19
C ALA A 86 1.45 -13.77 -5.24
N GLY A 87 1.94 -13.71 -6.48
CA GLY A 87 1.45 -14.59 -7.54
C GLY A 87 1.99 -16.02 -7.45
N CYS A 88 3.29 -16.17 -7.18
CA CYS A 88 3.96 -17.47 -7.23
C CYS A 88 4.70 -17.87 -5.94
N ASN A 89 4.68 -17.00 -4.91
CA ASN A 89 5.40 -17.19 -3.64
C ASN A 89 6.93 -17.27 -3.77
N GLU A 90 7.49 -16.92 -4.93
CA GLU A 90 8.94 -16.83 -5.10
C GLU A 90 9.52 -15.74 -4.20
N GLN A 91 10.62 -16.07 -3.54
CA GLN A 91 11.35 -15.17 -2.63
C GLN A 91 12.53 -14.55 -3.38
N LEU A 92 12.51 -13.23 -3.50
CA LEU A 92 13.49 -12.46 -4.27
C LEU A 92 14.37 -11.65 -3.32
N SER A 93 15.66 -11.96 -3.33
CA SER A 93 16.65 -11.25 -2.54
C SER A 93 16.86 -9.84 -3.09
N THR A 94 16.93 -8.87 -2.17
CA THR A 94 17.30 -7.48 -2.47
C THR A 94 18.67 -7.10 -1.88
N ARG A 95 19.44 -8.09 -1.40
CA ARG A 95 20.78 -7.91 -0.80
C ARG A 95 21.84 -7.32 -1.73
N GLY A 96 21.61 -7.30 -3.04
CA GLY A 96 22.48 -6.62 -4.01
C GLY A 96 22.55 -5.11 -3.81
N HIS A 97 21.72 -4.54 -2.92
CA HIS A 97 21.70 -3.12 -2.61
C HIS A 97 22.08 -2.86 -1.15
N THR A 98 22.81 -1.77 -0.92
CA THR A 98 23.32 -1.36 0.40
C THR A 98 22.24 -0.87 1.36
N SER A 99 21.02 -0.67 0.88
CA SER A 99 19.96 0.00 1.63
C SER A 99 18.81 -0.97 1.90
N PRO A 100 18.31 -1.07 3.14
CA PRO A 100 17.24 -2.00 3.48
C PRO A 100 15.93 -1.60 2.80
N TYR A 101 15.03 -2.58 2.69
CA TYR A 101 13.70 -2.45 2.07
C TYR A 101 13.78 -1.88 0.66
N TYR A 102 14.81 -2.26 -0.10
CA TYR A 102 14.98 -1.80 -1.47
C TYR A 102 13.90 -2.43 -2.36
N ASP A 103 12.99 -1.61 -2.86
CA ASP A 103 11.80 -2.04 -3.61
C ASP A 103 11.97 -1.92 -5.13
N ASN A 104 13.10 -1.38 -5.58
CA ASN A 104 13.41 -1.15 -6.99
C ASN A 104 14.62 -1.96 -7.46
N CYS A 105 14.78 -3.20 -6.97
CA CYS A 105 15.85 -4.07 -7.46
C CYS A 105 15.47 -4.69 -8.81
N ASP A 106 16.47 -4.91 -9.67
CA ASP A 106 16.27 -5.43 -11.02
C ASP A 106 15.59 -6.80 -11.02
N ASN A 107 15.95 -7.66 -10.07
CA ASN A 107 15.35 -8.99 -9.92
C ASN A 107 13.85 -8.92 -9.64
N TRP A 108 13.42 -8.08 -8.69
CA TRP A 108 12.00 -7.89 -8.40
C TRP A 108 11.28 -7.25 -9.58
N ASN A 109 11.89 -6.23 -10.18
CA ASN A 109 11.34 -5.51 -11.33
C ASN A 109 11.15 -6.39 -12.56
N PHE A 110 12.08 -7.30 -12.81
CA PHE A 110 11.97 -8.29 -13.87
C PHE A 110 10.89 -9.32 -13.53
N HIS A 111 10.97 -9.92 -12.34
CA HIS A 111 10.02 -10.94 -11.91
C HIS A 111 8.57 -10.45 -11.94
N GLN A 112 8.26 -9.25 -11.44
CA GLN A 112 6.89 -8.74 -11.43
C GLN A 112 6.29 -8.54 -12.84
N ARG A 113 7.13 -8.42 -13.88
CA ARG A 113 6.71 -8.29 -15.28
C ARG A 113 6.52 -9.65 -15.95
N THR A 114 7.31 -10.64 -15.56
CA THR A 114 7.38 -11.97 -16.21
C THR A 114 6.65 -13.06 -15.43
N CYS A 115 6.24 -12.82 -14.18
CA CYS A 115 5.51 -13.79 -13.38
C CYS A 115 4.14 -14.08 -14.00
N GLY A 116 4.03 -15.26 -14.63
CA GLY A 116 2.78 -15.70 -15.28
C GLY A 116 1.58 -15.74 -14.33
N LYS A 117 1.79 -16.03 -13.03
CA LYS A 117 0.70 -16.01 -12.04
C LYS A 117 0.16 -14.60 -11.81
N LEU A 118 1.03 -13.60 -11.67
CA LEU A 118 0.62 -12.20 -11.55
C LEU A 118 -0.07 -11.71 -12.81
N GLN A 119 0.43 -12.09 -14.00
CA GLN A 119 -0.23 -11.75 -15.26
C GLN A 119 -1.64 -12.36 -15.35
N ALA A 120 -1.78 -13.60 -14.89
CA ALA A 120 -3.03 -14.33 -14.90
C ALA A 120 -4.10 -13.75 -13.96
N TRP A 121 -3.73 -12.85 -13.03
CA TRP A 121 -4.68 -12.15 -12.16
C TRP A 121 -5.67 -11.27 -12.93
N TYR A 122 -5.24 -10.72 -14.07
CA TYR A 122 -6.06 -9.83 -14.89
C TYR A 122 -7.00 -10.58 -15.85
N ASN A 123 -6.86 -11.90 -15.96
CA ASN A 123 -7.75 -12.72 -16.78
C ASN A 123 -8.85 -13.35 -15.91
N PRO A 124 -10.13 -12.95 -16.06
CA PRO A 124 -11.23 -13.45 -15.22
C PRO A 124 -11.54 -14.95 -15.41
N SER A 125 -11.11 -15.52 -16.53
CA SER A 125 -11.23 -16.94 -16.85
C SER A 125 -10.04 -17.77 -16.35
N SER A 126 -9.00 -17.13 -15.83
CA SER A 126 -7.84 -17.84 -15.30
C SER A 126 -8.19 -18.57 -14.00
N PRO A 127 -7.73 -19.83 -13.83
CA PRO A 127 -7.81 -20.51 -12.53
C PRO A 127 -6.93 -19.84 -11.46
N TYR A 128 -6.02 -18.95 -11.85
CA TYR A 128 -5.14 -18.19 -10.95
C TYR A 128 -5.56 -16.75 -10.76
N LYS A 129 -6.79 -16.36 -11.15
CA LYS A 129 -7.29 -14.99 -10.95
C LYS A 129 -7.20 -14.58 -9.48
N LEU A 130 -6.92 -13.30 -9.22
CA LEU A 130 -6.86 -12.80 -7.85
C LEU A 130 -8.27 -12.77 -7.25
N THR A 131 -8.52 -13.62 -6.26
CA THR A 131 -9.79 -13.60 -5.51
C THR A 131 -9.75 -12.56 -4.39
N PRO A 132 -10.90 -12.07 -3.91
CA PRO A 132 -10.96 -11.19 -2.74
C PRO A 132 -10.31 -11.81 -1.50
N GLU A 133 -10.48 -13.11 -1.30
CA GLU A 133 -9.89 -13.85 -0.17
C GLU A 133 -8.36 -13.88 -0.26
N MET A 134 -7.80 -14.11 -1.46
CA MET A 134 -6.37 -14.05 -1.70
C MET A 134 -5.84 -12.62 -1.47
N ALA A 135 -6.53 -11.61 -2.00
CA ALA A 135 -6.15 -10.21 -1.82
C ALA A 135 -6.12 -9.82 -0.33
N ALA A 136 -7.15 -10.20 0.44
CA ALA A 136 -7.21 -9.97 1.88
C ALA A 136 -6.10 -10.71 2.65
N LYS A 137 -5.80 -11.96 2.27
CA LYS A 137 -4.69 -12.71 2.86
C LYS A 137 -3.35 -12.03 2.61
N PHE A 138 -3.08 -11.60 1.38
CA PHE A 138 -1.85 -10.89 1.04
C PHE A 138 -1.77 -9.52 1.72
N GLU A 139 -2.88 -8.79 1.82
CA GLU A 139 -2.92 -7.52 2.56
C GLU A 139 -2.54 -7.69 4.02
N ARG A 140 -3.14 -8.66 4.72
CA ARG A 140 -2.77 -8.96 6.12
C ARG A 140 -1.28 -9.27 6.25
N SER A 141 -0.75 -10.10 5.36
CA SER A 141 0.67 -10.47 5.39
C SER A 141 1.60 -9.28 5.09
N ARG A 142 1.22 -8.38 4.17
CA ARG A 142 1.96 -7.12 3.93
C ARG A 142 1.91 -6.18 5.12
N MET A 143 0.77 -6.06 5.80
CA MET A 143 0.65 -5.23 7.00
C MET A 143 1.51 -5.77 8.15
N GLU A 144 1.55 -7.09 8.35
CA GLU A 144 2.47 -7.70 9.32
C GLU A 144 3.95 -7.43 9.00
N SER A 145 4.33 -7.53 7.72
CA SER A 145 5.68 -7.17 7.26
C SER A 145 5.99 -5.69 7.51
N ARG A 146 5.02 -4.80 7.27
CA ARG A 146 5.15 -3.36 7.53
C ARG A 146 5.38 -3.08 9.00
N ASP A 147 4.56 -3.66 9.87
CA ASP A 147 4.63 -3.42 11.30
C ASP A 147 5.95 -3.96 11.89
N LYS A 148 6.40 -5.13 11.43
CA LYS A 148 7.74 -5.67 11.75
C LYS A 148 8.85 -4.73 11.26
N ALA A 149 8.74 -4.19 10.05
CA ALA A 149 9.72 -3.27 9.50
C ALA A 149 9.78 -1.96 10.30
N PHE A 150 8.64 -1.39 10.68
CA PHE A 150 8.61 -0.20 11.53
C PHE A 150 9.19 -0.45 12.91
N ALA A 151 8.86 -1.58 13.56
CA ALA A 151 9.47 -1.95 14.83
C ALA A 151 11.01 -2.05 14.71
N TYR A 152 11.51 -2.70 13.68
CA TYR A 152 12.95 -2.78 13.40
C TYR A 152 13.57 -1.39 13.18
N LEU A 153 12.95 -0.53 12.38
CA LEU A 153 13.48 0.80 12.08
C LEU A 153 13.47 1.76 13.27
N VAL A 154 12.51 1.62 14.18
CA VAL A 154 12.52 2.32 15.47
C VAL A 154 13.70 1.84 16.31
N LEU A 155 13.91 0.52 16.44
CA LEU A 155 15.06 -0.04 17.18
C LEU A 155 16.41 0.41 16.59
N GLN A 156 16.47 0.61 15.28
CA GLN A 156 17.67 1.10 14.59
C GLN A 156 17.81 2.62 14.57
N ASN A 157 16.95 3.37 15.29
CA ASN A 157 16.92 4.83 15.32
C ASN A 157 16.89 5.47 13.91
N LYS A 158 16.17 4.85 12.97
CA LYS A 158 15.99 5.37 11.60
C LYS A 158 14.69 6.16 11.46
N ILE A 159 13.68 5.82 12.26
CA ILE A 159 12.39 6.50 12.34
C ILE A 159 12.00 6.66 13.81
N LYS A 160 11.08 7.58 14.10
CA LYS A 160 10.41 7.69 15.41
C LYS A 160 8.90 7.70 15.21
N ARG A 161 8.17 7.20 16.20
CA ARG A 161 6.72 7.37 16.30
C ARG A 161 6.41 8.81 16.71
N VAL A 162 5.42 9.44 16.09
CA VAL A 162 4.94 10.80 16.41
C VAL A 162 3.48 10.80 16.83
#